data_AF-A0A1G1HFN1-F1
#
_entry.id   AF-A0A1G1HFN1-F1
#
_cell.length_a   1.000
_cell.length_b   1.000
_cell.length_c   1.000
_cell.angle_alpha   90.00
_cell.angle_beta   90.00
_cell.angle_gamma   90.00
#
_symmetry.space_group_name_H-M   'P 1'
#
loop_
_entity.id
_entity.type
_entity.pdbx_description
1 polymer ?
#
loop_
_entity_poly.entity_id
_entity_poly.type
_entity_poly.pdbx_seq_one_letter_code
_entity_poly.pdbx_strand_id
1 'polypeptide(L)'
;MSGNPLFTLSLHPHCSQGTYIYIGQDGSVKPVSEFIDMPNFLREVEVLSRELKPSRFTMLSKIKVLSRVKKYYDEDKAPDGLSFEEFLKSMDGYQDVSKRRIYSNNGHGNEFGHIFIAGMHFMDAYNFSVERVMRCVIHYTDPQGHLYPFCAYNALPYRKKVENKFKLSPDAIKEKLIAEGRPKELETIARKMGL
;
A
#
# COMPACT_ATOMS: atom_id res chain seq x y z
N MET A 1 -7.10 -16.11 5.47
CA MET A 1 -7.54 -16.07 4.06
C MET A 1 -8.68 -17.05 3.89
N SER A 2 -9.89 -16.60 3.59
CA SER A 2 -11.12 -17.41 3.57
C SER A 2 -11.25 -18.37 2.37
N GLY A 3 -10.25 -18.44 1.50
CA GLY A 3 -10.29 -19.25 0.27
C GLY A 3 -11.12 -18.64 -0.87
N ASN A 4 -11.94 -17.61 -0.59
CA ASN A 4 -12.66 -16.84 -1.60
C ASN A 4 -11.92 -15.52 -1.87
N PRO A 5 -11.68 -15.15 -3.15
CA PRO A 5 -11.13 -13.84 -3.47
C PRO A 5 -12.12 -12.76 -3.00
N LEU A 6 -11.68 -11.89 -2.08
CA LEU A 6 -12.51 -10.79 -1.57
C LEU A 6 -12.83 -9.76 -2.66
N PHE A 7 -11.91 -9.60 -3.62
CA PHE A 7 -12.06 -8.81 -4.84
C PHE A 7 -10.93 -9.19 -5.82
N THR A 8 -11.17 -9.03 -7.12
CA THR A 8 -10.13 -9.20 -8.15
C THR A 8 -9.64 -7.82 -8.57
N LEU A 9 -8.40 -7.46 -8.24
CA LEU A 9 -7.79 -6.22 -8.75
C LEU A 9 -7.17 -6.50 -10.11
N SER A 10 -7.75 -5.94 -11.17
CA SER A 10 -7.23 -6.02 -12.54
C SER A 10 -6.30 -4.85 -12.89
N LEU A 11 -5.60 -4.29 -11.89
CA LEU A 11 -4.81 -3.07 -12.07
C LEU A 11 -3.84 -3.20 -13.25
N HIS A 12 -3.81 -2.18 -14.10
CA HIS A 12 -2.81 -2.13 -15.17
C HIS A 12 -1.41 -2.00 -14.54
N PRO A 13 -0.39 -2.79 -14.95
CA PRO A 13 0.91 -2.83 -14.28
C PRO A 13 1.65 -1.48 -14.28
N HIS A 14 1.34 -0.61 -15.24
CA HIS A 14 1.86 0.75 -15.28
C HIS A 14 1.09 1.75 -14.41
N CYS A 15 0.07 1.36 -13.64
CA CYS A 15 -0.71 2.30 -12.80
C CYS A 15 0.08 2.70 -11.55
N SER A 16 0.69 1.71 -10.90
CA SER A 16 1.44 1.88 -9.66
C SER A 16 2.57 0.88 -9.60
N GLN A 17 3.68 1.30 -9.01
CA GLN A 17 4.82 0.45 -8.68
C GLN A 17 5.25 0.77 -7.26
N GLY A 18 5.72 -0.23 -6.54
CA GLY A 18 6.26 -0.01 -5.21
C GLY A 18 7.20 -1.12 -4.79
N THR A 19 8.11 -0.77 -3.89
CA THR A 19 9.08 -1.70 -3.33
C THR A 19 9.41 -1.30 -1.91
N TYR A 20 9.82 -2.28 -1.11
CA TYR A 20 10.48 -2.03 0.16
C TYR A 20 11.97 -1.89 -0.06
N ILE A 21 12.58 -0.96 0.66
CA ILE A 21 14.02 -0.78 0.73
C ILE A 21 14.44 -0.95 2.18
N TYR A 22 15.44 -1.79 2.41
CA TYR A 22 16.03 -2.04 3.72
C TYR A 22 17.32 -1.25 3.86
N ILE A 23 17.51 -0.65 5.04
CA ILE A 23 18.71 0.08 5.41
C ILE A 23 19.52 -0.82 6.35
N GLY A 24 20.68 -1.26 5.89
CA GLY A 24 21.64 -2.04 6.68
C GLY A 24 22.30 -1.20 7.76
N GLN A 25 22.89 -1.87 8.75
CA GLN A 25 23.61 -1.21 9.84
C GLN A 25 24.88 -0.49 9.35
N ASP A 26 25.47 -1.00 8.27
CA ASP A 26 26.59 -0.41 7.53
C ASP A 26 26.17 0.82 6.68
N GLY A 27 24.88 1.16 6.66
CA GLY A 27 24.32 2.21 5.82
C GLY A 27 24.00 1.77 4.39
N SER A 28 24.16 0.49 4.05
CA SER A 28 23.75 -0.03 2.74
C SER A 28 22.24 0.09 2.55
N VAL A 29 21.82 0.36 1.32
CA VAL A 29 20.41 0.56 0.95
C VAL A 29 20.06 -0.46 -0.11
N LYS A 30 19.31 -1.50 0.27
CA LYS A 30 18.99 -2.62 -0.63
C LYS A 30 17.48 -2.78 -0.83
N PRO A 31 16.94 -2.67 -2.06
CA PRO A 31 15.56 -3.01 -2.34
C PRO A 31 15.32 -4.51 -2.15
N VAL A 32 14.11 -4.88 -1.71
CA VAL A 32 13.74 -6.27 -1.44
C VAL A 32 13.93 -7.20 -2.65
N SER A 33 13.83 -6.67 -3.87
CA SER A 33 14.04 -7.42 -5.11
C SER A 33 15.49 -7.83 -5.38
N GLU A 34 16.48 -7.27 -4.66
CA GLU A 34 17.88 -7.69 -4.81
C GLU A 34 18.19 -8.99 -4.08
N PHE A 35 17.53 -9.23 -2.95
CA PHE A 35 17.77 -10.40 -2.10
C PHE A 35 16.55 -11.33 -2.00
N ILE A 36 15.46 -11.01 -2.70
CA ILE A 36 14.33 -11.91 -2.91
C ILE A 36 14.09 -12.10 -4.39
N ASP A 37 14.07 -13.35 -4.84
CA ASP A 37 13.61 -13.72 -6.18
C ASP A 37 12.10 -13.53 -6.29
N MET A 38 11.68 -12.27 -6.50
CA MET A 38 10.28 -11.84 -6.48
C MET A 38 9.39 -12.64 -7.46
N PRO A 39 9.77 -12.87 -8.73
CA PRO A 39 8.92 -13.63 -9.65
C PRO A 39 8.64 -15.06 -9.18
N ASN A 40 9.66 -15.78 -8.70
CA ASN A 40 9.47 -17.16 -8.26
C ASN A 40 8.82 -17.21 -6.86
N PHE A 41 9.17 -16.29 -5.97
CA PHE A 41 8.53 -16.11 -4.67
C PHE A 41 7.01 -15.91 -4.81
N LEU A 42 6.56 -14.99 -5.66
CA LEU A 42 5.14 -14.70 -5.85
C LEU A 42 4.39 -15.90 -6.45
N ARG A 43 5.01 -16.62 -7.40
CA ARG A 43 4.44 -17.86 -7.93
C ARG A 43 4.32 -18.95 -6.86
N GLU A 44 5.30 -19.07 -5.98
CA GLU A 44 5.24 -20.03 -4.87
C GLU A 44 4.11 -19.69 -3.90
N VAL A 45 3.99 -18.41 -3.51
CA VAL A 45 2.90 -17.94 -2.64
C VAL A 45 1.54 -18.23 -3.27
N GLU A 46 1.41 -18.03 -4.58
CA GLU A 46 0.19 -18.33 -5.33
C GLU A 46 -0.16 -19.83 -5.29
N VAL A 47 0.81 -20.70 -5.53
CA VAL A 47 0.64 -22.17 -5.43
C VAL A 47 0.25 -22.56 -4.02
N LEU A 48 0.96 -22.06 -3.01
CA LEU A 48 0.67 -22.32 -1.60
C LEU A 48 -0.73 -21.85 -1.20
N SER A 49 -1.19 -20.71 -1.73
CA SER A 49 -2.53 -20.19 -1.46
C SER A 49 -3.64 -21.12 -1.95
N ARG A 50 -3.38 -21.89 -3.01
CA ARG A 50 -4.33 -22.88 -3.58
C ARG A 50 -4.27 -24.22 -2.84
N GLU A 51 -3.09 -24.63 -2.39
CA GLU A 51 -2.89 -25.88 -1.65
C GLU A 51 -3.40 -25.81 -0.20
N LEU A 52 -3.29 -24.65 0.46
CA LEU A 52 -3.57 -24.49 1.88
C LEU A 52 -5.05 -24.19 2.15
N LYS A 53 -5.77 -25.19 2.68
CA LYS A 53 -7.13 -25.00 3.22
C LYS A 53 -7.07 -24.49 4.67
N PRO A 54 -7.90 -23.49 5.06
CA PRO A 54 -7.89 -22.90 6.40
C PRO A 54 -8.07 -23.91 7.55
N SER A 55 -8.76 -25.03 7.31
CA SER A 55 -9.12 -26.03 8.32
C SER A 55 -8.03 -27.07 8.64
N ARG A 56 -6.84 -27.02 7.99
CA ARG A 56 -5.76 -28.02 8.17
C ARG A 56 -4.36 -27.41 8.38
N PHE A 57 -4.27 -26.33 9.16
CA PHE A 57 -2.98 -25.71 9.48
C PHE A 57 -2.26 -26.45 10.63
N THR A 58 -1.60 -27.57 10.33
CA THR A 58 -0.70 -28.24 11.28
C THR A 58 0.67 -27.54 11.34
N MET A 59 1.43 -27.77 12.41
CA MET A 59 2.79 -27.21 12.57
C MET A 59 3.72 -27.65 11.42
N LEU A 60 3.61 -28.89 10.96
CA LEU A 60 4.33 -29.43 9.80
C LEU A 60 4.05 -28.63 8.52
N SER A 61 2.79 -28.25 8.28
CA SER A 61 2.42 -27.41 7.13
C SER A 61 3.10 -26.05 7.19
N LYS A 62 3.22 -25.43 8.38
CA LYS A 62 3.91 -24.14 8.56
C LYS A 62 5.40 -24.24 8.22
N ILE A 63 6.07 -25.28 8.71
CA ILE A 63 7.50 -25.50 8.43
C ILE A 63 7.72 -25.71 6.92
N LYS A 64 6.87 -26.51 6.29
CA LYS A 64 6.94 -26.75 4.84
C LYS A 64 6.74 -25.46 4.04
N VAL A 65 5.79 -24.60 4.44
CA VAL A 65 5.59 -23.28 3.83
C VAL A 65 6.85 -22.42 3.98
N LEU A 66 7.37 -22.28 5.20
CA LEU A 66 8.55 -21.46 5.47
C LEU A 66 9.76 -21.93 4.65
N SER A 67 10.02 -23.23 4.58
CA SER A 67 11.11 -23.79 3.78
C SER A 67 10.96 -23.50 2.29
N ARG A 68 9.74 -23.63 1.74
CA ARG A 68 9.47 -23.37 0.32
C ARG A 68 9.64 -21.91 -0.04
N VAL A 69 9.37 -20.99 0.88
CA VAL A 69 9.50 -19.55 0.65
C VAL A 69 10.94 -19.10 0.90
N LYS A 70 11.62 -19.65 1.92
CA LYS A 70 13.01 -19.34 2.28
C LYS A 70 13.99 -19.56 1.12
N LYS A 71 13.74 -20.55 0.25
CA LYS A 71 14.63 -20.84 -0.89
C LYS A 71 14.75 -19.70 -1.91
N TYR A 72 13.85 -18.71 -1.87
CA TYR A 72 13.90 -17.53 -2.73
C TYR A 72 14.57 -16.32 -2.07
N TYR A 73 15.05 -16.49 -0.83
CA TYR A 73 15.80 -15.50 -0.09
C TYR A 73 17.30 -15.73 -0.27
N ASP A 74 18.00 -14.72 -0.74
CA ASP A 74 19.44 -14.70 -0.93
C ASP A 74 20.09 -13.90 0.21
N GLU A 75 20.57 -14.62 1.22
CA GLU A 75 21.13 -14.04 2.43
C GLU A 75 22.45 -13.29 2.16
N ASP A 76 23.21 -13.71 1.15
CA ASP A 76 24.47 -13.06 0.75
C ASP A 76 24.22 -11.69 0.11
N LYS A 77 23.05 -11.50 -0.51
CA LYS A 77 22.64 -10.21 -1.09
C LYS A 77 21.87 -9.34 -0.11
N ALA A 78 21.36 -9.88 0.99
CA ALA A 78 20.62 -9.12 1.99
C ALA A 78 21.53 -8.10 2.72
N PRO A 79 20.98 -7.07 3.38
CA PRO A 79 21.74 -6.28 4.33
C PRO A 79 22.37 -7.15 5.42
N ASP A 80 23.58 -6.81 5.85
CA ASP A 80 24.33 -7.61 6.84
C ASP A 80 23.52 -7.84 8.12
N GLY A 81 23.37 -9.12 8.49
CA GLY A 81 22.59 -9.55 9.64
C GLY A 81 21.08 -9.70 9.40
N LEU A 82 20.56 -9.32 8.23
CA LEU A 82 19.17 -9.56 7.86
C LEU A 82 19.02 -11.03 7.44
N SER A 83 18.84 -11.92 8.41
CA SER A 83 18.47 -13.30 8.13
C SER A 83 17.03 -13.38 7.62
N PHE A 84 16.65 -14.50 6.99
CA PHE A 84 15.26 -14.73 6.58
C PHE A 84 14.25 -14.60 7.74
N GLU A 85 14.65 -15.02 8.95
CA GLU A 85 13.80 -14.90 10.14
C GLU A 85 13.65 -13.45 10.59
N GLU A 86 14.73 -12.67 10.54
CA GLU A 86 14.68 -11.23 10.82
C GLU A 86 13.89 -10.47 9.76
N PHE A 87 13.98 -10.87 8.49
CA PHE A 87 13.13 -10.36 7.43
C PHE A 87 11.65 -10.62 7.74
N LEU A 88 11.26 -11.86 8.10
CA LEU A 88 9.86 -12.16 8.46
C LEU A 88 9.38 -11.37 9.68
N LYS A 89 10.18 -11.29 10.74
CA LYS A 89 9.86 -10.47 11.93
C LYS A 89 9.73 -8.98 11.57
N SER A 90 10.49 -8.48 10.59
CA SER A 90 10.35 -7.09 10.13
C SER A 90 8.97 -6.82 9.51
N MET A 91 8.32 -7.84 8.96
CA MET A 91 6.99 -7.75 8.35
C MET A 91 5.85 -7.72 9.37
N ASP A 92 6.07 -8.13 10.63
CA ASP A 92 5.04 -8.10 11.68
C ASP A 92 4.48 -6.68 11.90
N GLY A 93 5.31 -5.66 11.65
CA GLY A 93 4.93 -4.24 11.69
C GLY A 93 3.80 -3.83 10.73
N TYR A 94 3.50 -4.64 9.71
CA TYR A 94 2.38 -4.40 8.79
C TYR A 94 1.03 -4.81 9.39
N GLN A 95 1.02 -5.79 10.29
CA GLN A 95 -0.19 -6.23 10.97
C GLN A 95 -0.36 -5.54 12.33
N ASP A 96 0.75 -5.21 12.99
CA ASP A 96 0.77 -4.61 14.30
C ASP A 96 1.73 -3.41 14.34
N VAL A 97 1.15 -2.21 14.45
CA VAL A 97 1.90 -0.95 14.45
C VAL A 97 2.93 -0.89 15.58
N SER A 98 2.67 -1.57 16.72
CA SER A 98 3.59 -1.60 17.86
C SER A 98 4.89 -2.35 17.57
N LYS A 99 4.88 -3.22 16.55
CA LYS A 99 6.03 -4.04 16.13
C LYS A 99 6.80 -3.44 14.96
N ARG A 100 6.43 -2.23 14.50
CA ARG A 100 7.14 -1.56 13.40
C ARG A 100 8.59 -1.31 13.77
N ARG A 101 9.48 -1.75 12.89
CA ARG A 101 10.91 -1.48 12.99
C ARG A 101 11.19 -0.12 12.36
N ILE A 102 11.56 0.86 13.18
CA ILE A 102 11.92 2.21 12.73
C ILE A 102 13.44 2.31 12.81
N TYR A 103 14.06 2.77 11.73
CA TYR A 103 15.49 3.12 11.73
C TYR A 103 15.73 4.22 12.78
N SER A 104 16.59 3.96 13.76
CA SER A 104 16.91 4.91 14.83
C SER A 104 18.42 5.12 14.91
N ASN A 105 18.87 6.36 14.77
CA ASN A 105 20.29 6.76 14.85
C ASN A 105 20.92 6.55 16.24
N ASN A 106 20.13 6.17 17.25
CA ASN A 106 20.58 6.08 18.64
C ASN A 106 20.95 4.65 19.07
N GLY A 107 21.14 3.72 18.13
CA GLY A 107 21.62 2.35 18.41
C GLY A 107 20.70 1.51 19.31
N HIS A 108 19.45 1.93 19.52
CA HIS A 108 18.45 1.26 20.39
C HIS A 108 17.12 1.00 19.67
N GLY A 109 17.08 1.11 18.33
CA GLY A 109 15.89 0.83 17.52
C GLY A 109 16.17 -0.32 16.55
N ASN A 110 15.40 -1.40 16.68
CA ASN A 110 15.36 -2.62 15.87
C ASN A 110 16.14 -2.58 14.53
N GLU A 111 17.05 -3.53 14.40
CA GLU A 111 18.23 -3.64 13.53
C GLU A 111 18.05 -3.53 12.01
N PHE A 112 16.83 -3.36 11.47
CA PHE A 112 16.57 -3.31 10.03
C PHE A 112 15.39 -2.41 9.69
N GLY A 113 15.62 -1.10 9.73
CA GLY A 113 14.64 -0.13 9.25
C GLY A 113 14.38 -0.31 7.76
N HIS A 114 13.11 -0.27 7.37
CA HIS A 114 12.71 -0.38 5.98
C HIS A 114 11.72 0.72 5.61
N ILE A 115 11.82 1.18 4.37
CA ILE A 115 10.98 2.23 3.81
C ILE A 115 10.22 1.64 2.63
N PHE A 116 8.90 1.86 2.61
CA PHE A 116 8.11 1.61 1.42
C PHE A 116 8.20 2.80 0.48
N ILE A 117 8.69 2.58 -0.73
CA ILE A 117 8.64 3.58 -1.81
C ILE A 117 7.60 3.11 -2.81
N ALA A 118 6.66 4.00 -3.13
CA ALA A 118 5.67 3.77 -4.17
C ALA A 118 5.59 4.96 -5.11
N GLY A 119 5.44 4.67 -6.40
CA GLY A 119 5.18 5.62 -7.46
C GLY A 119 3.86 5.29 -8.14
N MET A 120 3.10 6.33 -8.48
CA MET A 120 1.89 6.21 -9.30
C MET A 120 2.11 6.96 -10.60
N HIS A 121 1.75 6.34 -11.72
CA HIS A 121 1.81 7.00 -13.02
C HIS A 121 0.44 7.59 -13.36
N PHE A 122 0.21 8.83 -12.96
CA PHE A 122 -0.98 9.56 -13.35
C PHE A 122 -0.94 9.89 -14.85
N MET A 123 -2.06 9.65 -15.53
CA MET A 123 -2.20 9.99 -16.94
C MET A 123 -2.62 11.45 -17.11
N ASP A 124 -2.14 12.08 -18.17
CA ASP A 124 -2.56 13.39 -18.65
C ASP A 124 -3.16 13.28 -20.07
N ALA A 125 -3.42 14.42 -20.72
CA ALA A 125 -3.98 14.45 -22.06
C ALA A 125 -3.05 13.88 -23.16
N TYR A 126 -1.74 13.80 -22.93
CA TYR A 126 -0.76 13.31 -23.91
C TYR A 126 -0.53 11.80 -23.84
N ASN A 127 -0.69 11.19 -22.65
CA ASN A 127 -0.45 9.75 -22.44
C ASN A 127 -1.68 8.99 -21.93
N PHE A 128 -2.88 9.54 -22.15
CA PHE A 128 -4.14 8.94 -21.74
C PHE A 128 -4.36 7.59 -22.43
N SER A 129 -4.67 6.55 -21.64
CA SER A 129 -5.03 5.22 -22.14
C SER A 129 -6.38 4.80 -21.56
N VAL A 130 -7.32 4.50 -22.46
CA VAL A 130 -8.66 4.00 -22.09
C VAL A 130 -8.55 2.61 -21.46
N GLU A 131 -7.63 1.78 -21.93
CA GLU A 131 -7.36 0.45 -21.39
C GLU A 131 -6.96 0.51 -19.90
N ARG A 132 -6.13 1.50 -19.54
CA ARG A 132 -5.75 1.75 -18.15
C ARG A 132 -6.92 2.25 -17.32
N VAL A 133 -7.77 3.11 -17.88
CA VAL A 133 -8.99 3.62 -17.22
C VAL A 133 -9.99 2.52 -16.92
N MET A 134 -10.23 1.60 -17.87
CA MET A 134 -11.15 0.47 -17.70
C MET A 134 -10.71 -0.52 -16.60
N ARG A 135 -9.44 -0.45 -16.20
CA ARG A 135 -8.80 -1.30 -15.19
C ARG A 135 -8.36 -0.52 -13.96
N CYS A 136 -8.91 0.68 -13.77
CA CYS A 136 -8.56 1.52 -12.65
C CYS A 136 -9.04 0.88 -11.33
N VAL A 137 -8.24 1.04 -10.27
CA VAL A 137 -8.58 0.58 -8.92
C VAL A 137 -8.74 1.74 -7.93
N ILE A 138 -8.56 2.98 -8.40
CA ILE A 138 -8.73 4.21 -7.63
C ILE A 138 -9.86 5.01 -8.27
N HIS A 139 -10.94 5.21 -7.52
CA HIS A 139 -12.14 5.87 -8.03
C HIS A 139 -12.54 7.04 -7.12
N TYR A 140 -13.11 8.07 -7.74
CA TYR A 140 -13.87 9.10 -7.04
C TYR A 140 -15.36 8.81 -7.17
N THR A 141 -16.10 9.12 -6.11
CA THR A 141 -17.56 9.13 -6.12
C THR A 141 -18.06 10.56 -6.16
N ASP A 142 -19.12 10.82 -6.93
CA ASP A 142 -19.89 12.06 -6.76
C ASP A 142 -20.96 11.90 -5.65
N PRO A 143 -21.65 12.97 -5.23
CA PRO A 143 -22.71 12.90 -4.23
C PRO A 143 -23.92 12.05 -4.62
N GLN A 144 -24.06 11.65 -5.90
CA GLN A 144 -25.10 10.75 -6.38
C GLN A 144 -24.63 9.28 -6.44
N GLY A 145 -23.37 9.01 -6.07
CA GLY A 145 -22.79 7.67 -6.05
C GLY A 145 -22.21 7.20 -7.38
N HIS A 146 -22.10 8.08 -8.39
CA HIS A 146 -21.42 7.72 -9.65
C HIS A 146 -19.91 7.56 -9.42
N LEU A 147 -19.33 6.52 -10.00
CA LEU A 147 -17.91 6.21 -9.90
C LEU A 147 -17.12 6.72 -11.11
N TYR A 148 -16.01 7.39 -10.85
CA TYR A 148 -15.10 7.93 -11.85
C TYR A 148 -13.68 7.41 -11.63
N PRO A 149 -13.05 6.74 -12.61
CA PRO A 149 -11.64 6.37 -12.53
C PRO A 149 -10.76 7.60 -12.28
N PHE A 150 -9.75 7.50 -11.41
CA PHE A 150 -8.94 8.62 -10.94
C PHE A 150 -8.40 9.52 -12.07
N CYS A 151 -7.76 8.91 -13.07
CA CYS A 151 -7.17 9.67 -14.18
C CYS A 151 -8.24 10.27 -15.08
N ALA A 152 -9.35 9.57 -15.31
CA ALA A 152 -10.48 10.13 -16.06
C ALA A 152 -11.09 11.33 -15.31
N TYR A 153 -11.26 11.22 -13.98
CA TYR A 153 -11.78 12.32 -13.17
C TYR A 153 -10.90 13.57 -13.27
N ASN A 154 -9.58 13.42 -13.06
CA ASN A 154 -8.65 14.54 -12.93
C ASN A 154 -8.11 15.09 -14.25
N ALA A 155 -7.83 14.23 -15.24
CA ALA A 155 -7.17 14.63 -16.49
C ALA A 155 -8.16 15.04 -17.59
N LEU A 156 -9.41 14.63 -17.48
CA LEU A 156 -10.49 14.97 -18.43
C LEU A 156 -11.48 15.95 -17.77
N PRO A 157 -12.43 16.54 -18.52
CA PRO A 157 -13.34 17.56 -17.97
C PRO A 157 -14.33 17.07 -16.90
N TYR A 158 -14.29 15.79 -16.48
CA TYR A 158 -15.26 15.23 -15.54
C TYR A 158 -15.21 15.90 -14.17
N ARG A 159 -14.02 16.16 -13.60
CA ARG A 159 -13.90 16.87 -12.32
C ARG A 159 -14.62 18.22 -12.34
N LYS A 160 -14.34 19.06 -13.34
CA LYS A 160 -14.99 20.37 -13.47
C LYS A 160 -16.51 20.25 -13.62
N LYS A 161 -17.00 19.24 -14.35
CA LYS A 161 -18.45 19.00 -14.51
C LYS A 161 -19.10 18.61 -13.18
N VAL A 162 -18.49 17.70 -12.44
CA VAL A 162 -18.98 17.23 -11.14
C VAL A 162 -18.93 18.37 -10.13
N GLU A 163 -17.79 19.05 -9.97
CA GLU A 163 -17.65 20.17 -9.05
C GLU A 163 -18.63 21.30 -9.35
N ASN A 164 -18.83 21.68 -10.62
CA ASN A 164 -19.80 22.72 -10.96
C ASN A 164 -21.25 22.33 -10.68
N LYS A 165 -21.59 21.04 -10.82
CA LYS A 165 -22.94 20.53 -10.56
C LYS A 165 -23.26 20.46 -9.07
N PHE A 166 -22.27 20.15 -8.23
CA PHE A 166 -22.48 19.86 -6.81
C PHE A 166 -21.85 20.87 -5.84
N LYS A 167 -21.13 21.88 -6.33
CA LYS A 167 -20.59 22.94 -5.46
C LYS A 167 -21.74 23.64 -4.74
N LEU A 168 -21.54 23.79 -3.43
CA LEU A 168 -22.40 24.62 -2.59
C LEU A 168 -21.86 26.06 -2.60
N SER A 169 -22.73 27.03 -2.31
CA SER A 169 -22.28 28.39 -2.02
C SER A 169 -21.45 28.39 -0.72
N PRO A 170 -20.54 29.36 -0.53
CA PRO A 170 -19.81 29.51 0.73
C PRO A 170 -20.71 29.50 1.97
N ASP A 171 -21.86 30.17 1.90
CA ASP A 171 -22.83 30.22 3.00
C ASP A 171 -23.46 28.85 3.28
N ALA A 172 -23.87 28.12 2.24
CA ALA A 172 -24.42 26.77 2.39
C ALA A 172 -23.38 25.77 2.93
N ILE A 173 -22.10 25.92 2.57
CA ILE A 173 -21.00 25.13 3.17
C ILE A 173 -20.89 25.44 4.66
N LYS A 174 -20.90 26.73 5.04
CA LYS A 174 -20.79 27.16 6.43
C LYS A 174 -21.95 26.60 7.27
N GLU A 175 -23.17 26.71 6.78
CA GLU A 175 -24.36 26.15 7.44
C GLU A 175 -24.27 24.63 7.60
N LYS A 176 -23.86 23.92 6.54
CA LYS A 176 -23.66 22.47 6.58
C LYS A 176 -22.60 22.06 7.63
N LEU A 177 -21.46 22.74 7.67
CA LEU A 177 -20.40 22.48 8.66
C LEU A 177 -20.86 22.72 10.11
N ILE A 178 -21.73 23.72 10.32
CA ILE A 178 -22.33 23.98 11.64
C ILE A 178 -23.31 22.86 11.99
N ALA A 179 -24.18 22.47 11.05
CA ALA A 179 -25.21 21.46 11.25
C ALA A 179 -24.66 20.04 11.45
N GLU A 180 -23.61 19.67 10.73
CA GLU A 180 -22.95 18.36 10.85
C GLU A 180 -22.03 18.26 12.07
N GLY A 181 -21.83 19.36 12.79
CA GLY A 181 -20.88 19.47 13.90
C GLY A 181 -19.46 19.48 13.36
N ARG A 182 -18.80 20.64 13.42
CA ARG A 182 -17.38 20.78 13.06
C ARG A 182 -16.56 19.66 13.71
N PRO A 183 -15.71 18.93 12.97
CA PRO A 183 -14.77 18.01 13.58
C PRO A 183 -13.92 18.78 14.60
N LYS A 184 -13.99 18.40 15.88
CA LYS A 184 -13.25 19.07 16.96
C LYS A 184 -11.74 19.07 16.69
N GLU A 185 -11.26 18.11 15.90
CA GLU A 185 -9.89 18.05 15.43
C GLU A 185 -9.51 19.26 14.57
N LEU A 186 -10.41 19.74 13.69
CA LEU A 186 -10.15 20.91 12.85
C LEU A 186 -10.10 22.20 13.67
N GLU A 187 -10.92 22.32 14.71
CA GLU A 187 -10.84 23.46 15.64
C GLU A 187 -9.55 23.44 16.45
N THR A 188 -9.11 22.24 16.86
CA THR A 188 -7.85 22.05 17.57
C THR A 188 -6.64 22.38 16.67
N ILE A 189 -6.69 21.98 15.40
CA ILE A 189 -5.65 22.28 14.41
C ILE A 189 -5.63 23.77 14.08
N ALA A 190 -6.79 24.40 13.84
CA ALA A 190 -6.88 25.84 13.59
C ALA A 190 -6.29 26.65 14.75
N ARG A 191 -6.64 26.29 16.00
CA ARG A 191 -6.06 26.91 17.20
C ARG A 191 -4.54 26.73 17.29
N LYS A 192 -4.01 25.55 16.93
CA LYS A 192 -2.56 25.30 16.87
C LYS A 192 -1.86 26.09 15.75
N MET A 193 -2.57 26.34 14.64
CA MET A 193 -2.06 27.08 13.49
C MET A 193 -2.25 28.61 13.62
N GLY A 194 -2.91 29.09 14.69
CA GLY A 194 -3.19 30.50 14.90
C GLY A 194 -4.25 31.09 13.97
N LEU A 195 -5.13 30.23 13.43
CA LEU A 195 -6.27 30.58 12.56
C LEU A 195 -7.57 30.73 13.37
#